data_AF-A0A224WW34-F1
#
_entry.id   AF-A0A224WW34-F1
#
_cell.length_a   1.000
_cell.length_b   1.000
_cell.length_c   1.000
_cell.angle_alpha   90.00
_cell.angle_beta   90.00
_cell.angle_gamma   90.00
#
_symmetry.space_group_name_H-M   'P 1'
#
loop_
_entity.id
_entity.type
_entity.pdbx_description
1 polymer ?
#
loop_
_entity_poly.entity_id
_entity_poly.type
_entity_poly.pdbx_seq_one_letter_code
_entity_poly.pdbx_strand_id
1 'polypeptide(L)'
;MTTIQISTRVDDKIKDMAQKVFERQGLDVSTALKMFITKTAYEQEVPLSLKNSETTIPYPADWFTEGRIETRKNITDLAFQNSQIQKLDLSKKEDIKDFFDD
;
A
#
# COMPACT_ATOMS: atom_id res chain seq x y z
N MET A 1 3.81 13.75 -29.64
CA MET A 1 4.42 13.69 -28.29
C MET A 1 5.68 12.86 -28.43
N THR A 2 6.87 13.45 -28.27
CA THR A 2 8.13 12.74 -28.46
C THR A 2 8.33 11.78 -27.29
N THR A 3 8.48 10.49 -27.57
CA THR A 3 8.75 9.47 -26.54
C THR A 3 10.26 9.39 -26.30
N ILE A 4 10.65 9.53 -25.03
CA ILE A 4 12.06 9.43 -24.60
C ILE A 4 12.22 8.09 -23.86
N GLN A 5 13.22 7.31 -24.26
CA GLN A 5 13.57 6.07 -23.57
C GLN A 5 14.49 6.38 -22.38
N ILE A 6 14.13 5.85 -21.21
CA ILE A 6 14.91 6.00 -19.98
C ILE A 6 15.44 4.62 -19.59
N SER A 7 16.75 4.48 -19.53
CA SER A 7 17.43 3.27 -19.07
C SER A 7 18.17 3.54 -17.76
N THR A 8 17.93 2.72 -16.73
CA THR A 8 18.64 2.84 -15.45
C THR A 8 19.10 1.47 -14.98
N ARG A 9 20.20 1.45 -14.21
CA ARG A 9 20.69 0.22 -13.55
C ARG A 9 20.11 0.12 -12.15
N VAL A 10 19.55 -1.03 -11.82
CA VAL A 10 18.98 -1.33 -10.50
C VAL A 10 19.40 -2.76 -10.15
N ASP A 11 19.58 -3.04 -8.87
CA ASP A 11 19.76 -4.41 -8.38
C ASP A 11 18.50 -5.24 -8.66
N ASP A 12 18.69 -6.48 -9.12
CA ASP A 12 17.59 -7.37 -9.51
C ASP A 12 16.62 -7.66 -8.35
N LYS A 13 17.13 -7.82 -7.12
CA LYS A 13 16.27 -8.08 -5.96
C LYS A 13 15.43 -6.85 -5.61
N ILE A 14 16.02 -5.66 -5.71
CA ILE A 14 15.31 -4.40 -5.46
C ILE A 14 14.20 -4.19 -6.49
N LYS A 15 14.49 -4.47 -7.76
CA LYS A 15 13.50 -4.41 -8.84
C LYS A 15 12.30 -5.32 -8.56
N ASP A 16 12.56 -6.59 -8.23
CA ASP A 16 11.50 -7.56 -7.94
C ASP A 16 10.66 -7.17 -6.73
N MET A 17 11.28 -6.64 -5.68
CA MET A 17 10.57 -6.14 -4.50
C MET A 17 9.70 -4.93 -4.84
N ALA A 18 10.25 -3.95 -5.59
CA ALA A 18 9.50 -2.78 -6.02
C ALA A 18 8.31 -3.15 -6.92
N GLN A 19 8.51 -4.08 -7.85
CA GLN A 19 7.45 -4.57 -8.73
C GLN A 19 6.28 -5.15 -7.94
N LYS A 20 6.54 -6.01 -6.94
CA LYS A 20 5.49 -6.56 -6.07
C LYS A 20 4.71 -5.49 -5.30
N VAL A 21 5.39 -4.42 -4.89
CA VAL A 21 4.73 -3.31 -4.18
C VAL A 21 3.80 -2.54 -5.11
N PHE A 22 4.26 -2.21 -6.33
CA PHE A 22 3.44 -1.51 -7.30
C PHE A 22 2.27 -2.36 -7.81
N GLU A 23 2.48 -3.65 -8.05
CA GLU A 23 1.41 -4.56 -8.48
C GLU A 23 0.29 -4.68 -7.44
N ARG A 24 0.62 -4.72 -6.14
CA ARG A 24 -0.38 -4.68 -5.06
C ARG A 24 -1.24 -3.41 -5.06
N GLN A 25 -0.73 -2.34 -5.66
CA GLN A 25 -1.44 -1.05 -5.81
C GLN A 25 -2.08 -0.90 -7.20
N GLY A 26 -2.02 -1.93 -8.05
CA GLY A 26 -2.53 -1.88 -9.42
C GLY A 26 -1.70 -1.01 -10.36
N LEU A 27 -0.42 -0.80 -10.05
CA LEU A 27 0.50 0.07 -10.79
C LEU A 27 1.62 -0.76 -11.42
N ASP A 28 2.03 -0.37 -12.62
CA ASP A 28 3.26 -0.88 -13.24
C ASP A 28 4.47 0.04 -12.93
N VAL A 29 5.68 -0.51 -13.00
CA VAL A 29 6.93 0.22 -12.70
C VAL A 29 7.15 1.44 -13.61
N SER A 30 6.83 1.33 -14.90
CA SER A 30 6.92 2.43 -15.87
C SER A 30 5.93 3.56 -15.57
N THR A 31 4.71 3.22 -15.12
CA THR A 31 3.70 4.19 -14.69
C THR A 31 4.15 4.90 -13.41
N ALA A 32 4.69 4.16 -12.44
CA ALA A 32 5.30 4.74 -11.25
C ALA A 32 6.45 5.70 -11.59
N LEU A 33 7.33 5.33 -12.52
CA LEU A 33 8.44 6.16 -12.96
C LEU A 33 7.96 7.43 -13.69
N LYS A 34 6.93 7.32 -14.54
CA LYS A 34 6.31 8.49 -15.19
C LYS A 34 5.72 9.45 -14.16
N MET A 35 5.02 8.94 -13.16
CA MET A 35 4.47 9.77 -12.07
C MET A 35 5.58 10.47 -11.30
N PHE A 36 6.66 9.75 -10.98
CA PHE A 36 7.82 10.32 -10.28
C PHE A 36 8.44 11.49 -11.05
N ILE A 37 8.74 11.29 -12.34
CA ILE A 37 9.35 12.34 -13.18
C ILE A 37 8.40 13.52 -13.36
N THR A 38 7.12 13.23 -13.62
CA THR A 38 6.08 14.26 -13.75
C THR A 38 6.02 15.10 -12.47
N LYS A 39 5.89 14.47 -11.31
CA LYS A 39 5.83 15.18 -10.03
C LYS A 39 7.08 16.01 -9.77
N THR A 40 8.26 15.45 -10.04
CA THR A 40 9.54 16.17 -9.93
C THR A 40 9.58 17.41 -10.81
N ALA A 41 9.09 17.30 -12.06
CA ALA A 41 9.07 18.41 -13.00
C ALA A 41 8.04 19.49 -12.62
N TYR A 42 6.89 19.10 -12.06
CA TYR A 42 5.85 20.06 -11.65
C TYR A 42 6.21 20.79 -10.36
N GLU A 43 6.68 20.06 -9.34
CA GLU A 43 6.94 20.61 -8.01
C GLU A 43 8.37 21.18 -7.88
N GLN A 44 9.22 20.96 -8.88
CA GLN A 44 10.64 21.40 -8.88
C GLN A 44 11.44 20.87 -7.68
N GLU A 45 10.95 19.79 -7.06
CA GLU A 45 11.59 19.11 -5.94
C GLU A 45 11.62 17.60 -6.17
N VAL A 46 12.55 16.90 -5.52
CA VAL A 46 12.58 15.45 -5.57
C VAL A 46 11.44 14.93 -4.68
N PRO A 47 10.47 14.16 -5.22
CA PRO A 47 9.30 13.69 -4.49
C PRO A 47 9.62 12.48 -3.60
N LEU A 48 10.75 12.57 -2.89
CA LEU A 48 11.20 11.64 -1.87
C LEU A 48 11.36 12.46 -0.59
N SER A 49 10.67 12.04 0.47
CA SER A 49 10.97 12.59 1.79
C SER A 49 12.32 12.03 2.22
N LEU A 50 13.37 12.83 2.10
CA LEU A 50 14.68 12.56 2.66
C LEU A 50 14.58 12.66 4.19
N LYS A 51 14.08 11.61 4.82
CA LYS A 51 14.03 11.55 6.28
C LYS A 51 15.41 11.22 6.80
N ASN A 52 16.10 12.20 7.36
CA ASN A 52 17.22 11.92 8.26
C ASN A 52 16.68 11.07 9.42
N SER A 53 17.41 10.01 9.76
CA SER A 53 17.00 8.91 10.64
C SER A 53 16.62 9.30 12.07
N GLU A 54 16.69 10.58 12.45
CA GLU A 54 16.43 11.05 13.81
C GLU A 54 14.94 11.19 14.13
N THR A 55 14.07 11.39 13.12
CA THR A 55 12.63 11.62 13.33
C THR A 55 11.72 10.59 12.65
N THR A 56 12.30 9.60 11.96
CA THR A 56 11.52 8.45 11.51
C THR A 56 11.40 7.51 12.69
N ILE A 57 10.20 7.42 13.28
CA ILE A 57 9.89 6.32 14.20
C ILE A 57 10.04 5.06 13.33
N PRO A 58 11.07 4.23 13.52
CA PRO A 58 11.13 2.98 12.79
C PRO A 58 9.86 2.21 13.14
N TYR A 59 9.35 1.40 12.20
CA TYR A 59 8.38 0.40 12.60
C TYR A 59 8.94 -0.33 13.83
N PRO A 60 8.14 -0.55 14.88
CA PRO A 60 8.58 -1.30 16.04
C PRO A 60 9.34 -2.55 15.57
N ALA A 61 10.48 -2.87 16.18
CA ALA A 61 11.35 -3.94 15.68
C ALA A 61 10.63 -5.29 15.56
N ASP A 62 9.56 -5.46 16.31
CA ASP A 62 8.66 -6.60 16.32
C ASP A 62 7.51 -6.51 15.29
N TRP A 63 7.33 -5.42 14.55
CA TRP A 63 6.20 -5.20 13.64
C TRP A 63 6.02 -6.32 12.59
N PHE A 64 7.12 -7.00 12.22
CA PHE A 64 7.14 -8.08 11.25
C PHE A 64 7.51 -9.46 11.82
N THR A 65 7.55 -9.66 13.15
CA THR A 65 7.80 -10.99 13.71
C THR A 65 6.64 -11.93 13.45
N GLU A 66 6.95 -13.21 13.26
CA GLU A 66 5.95 -14.28 13.04
C GLU A 66 4.87 -14.29 14.13
N GLY A 67 5.26 -14.06 15.40
CA GLY A 67 4.32 -13.99 16.51
C GLY A 67 3.26 -12.88 16.38
N ARG A 68 3.56 -11.72 15.78
CA ARG A 68 2.55 -10.68 15.52
C ARG A 68 1.64 -11.03 14.36
N ILE A 69 2.17 -11.70 13.34
CA ILE A 69 1.37 -12.18 12.20
C ILE A 69 0.35 -13.20 12.70
N GLU A 70 0.77 -14.12 13.56
CA GLU A 70 -0.08 -15.10 14.21
C GLU A 70 -1.09 -14.44 15.16
N THR A 71 -0.65 -13.49 15.99
CA THR A 71 -1.54 -12.73 16.89
C THR A 71 -2.62 -11.98 16.10
N ARG A 72 -2.26 -11.34 14.98
CA ARG A 72 -3.21 -10.67 14.10
C ARG A 72 -4.24 -11.66 13.56
N LYS A 73 -3.79 -12.83 13.11
CA LYS A 73 -4.68 -13.89 12.62
C LYS A 73 -5.65 -14.34 13.72
N ASN A 74 -5.15 -14.59 14.92
CA ASN A 74 -5.99 -15.00 16.05
C ASN A 74 -7.03 -13.93 16.42
N ILE A 75 -6.66 -12.65 16.42
CA ILE A 75 -7.60 -11.54 16.65
C ILE A 75 -8.68 -11.52 15.57
N THR A 76 -8.29 -11.68 14.30
CA THR A 76 -9.23 -11.75 13.18
C THR A 76 -10.20 -12.92 13.32
N ASP A 77 -9.69 -14.11 13.64
CA ASP A 77 -10.51 -15.32 13.83
C ASP A 77 -11.46 -15.14 15.03
N LEU A 78 -10.98 -14.57 16.14
CA LEU A 78 -11.78 -14.29 17.33
C LEU A 78 -12.87 -13.25 17.07
N ALA A 79 -12.58 -12.24 16.24
CA ALA A 79 -13.55 -11.24 15.80
C ALA A 79 -14.65 -11.89 14.96
N PHE A 80 -14.31 -12.80 14.03
CA PHE A 80 -15.32 -13.53 13.26
C PHE A 80 -16.16 -14.48 14.12
N GLN A 81 -15.58 -15.09 15.16
CA GLN A 81 -16.32 -15.99 16.06
C GLN A 81 -17.29 -15.25 16.98
N ASN A 82 -16.88 -14.09 17.52
CA ASN A 82 -17.63 -13.40 18.56
C ASN A 82 -18.45 -12.21 18.06
N SER A 83 -18.24 -11.75 16.83
CA SER A 83 -19.08 -10.69 16.26
C SER A 83 -20.35 -11.26 15.63
N GLN A 84 -21.45 -10.52 15.76
CA GLN A 84 -22.63 -10.74 14.94
C GLN A 84 -22.30 -10.25 13.53
N ILE A 85 -21.76 -11.16 12.69
CA ILE A 85 -21.44 -10.84 11.31
C ILE A 85 -22.75 -10.55 10.57
N GLN A 86 -23.02 -9.27 10.31
CA GLN A 86 -24.10 -8.87 9.41
C GLN A 86 -23.61 -9.07 7.97
N LYS A 87 -24.22 -10.02 7.26
CA LYS A 87 -23.96 -10.20 5.82
C LYS A 87 -24.76 -9.16 5.05
N LEU A 88 -24.14 -8.02 4.77
CA LEU A 88 -24.70 -6.97 3.94
C LEU A 88 -24.37 -7.22 2.47
N ASP A 89 -25.37 -7.24 1.61
CA ASP A 89 -25.24 -7.20 0.16
C ASP A 89 -25.46 -5.77 -0.34
N LEU A 90 -24.36 -5.06 -0.60
CA LEU A 90 -24.36 -3.67 -1.06
C LEU A 90 -25.01 -3.46 -2.43
N SER A 91 -25.47 -4.52 -3.10
CA SER A 91 -26.30 -4.43 -4.30
C SER A 91 -27.77 -4.13 -3.97
N LYS A 92 -28.20 -4.39 -2.73
CA LYS A 92 -29.56 -4.16 -2.24
C LYS A 92 -29.65 -2.82 -1.54
N LYS A 93 -30.71 -2.08 -1.84
CA LYS A 93 -30.96 -0.75 -1.25
C LYS A 93 -31.26 -0.81 0.24
N GLU A 94 -31.82 -1.92 0.73
CA GLU A 94 -32.07 -2.13 2.16
C GLU A 94 -30.75 -2.25 2.94
N ASP A 95 -29.86 -3.14 2.51
CA ASP A 95 -28.55 -3.36 3.14
C ASP A 95 -27.63 -2.13 3.06
N ILE A 96 -27.74 -1.33 1.99
CA ILE A 96 -27.07 -0.02 1.92
C ILE A 96 -27.56 0.89 3.04
N LYS A 97 -28.88 0.95 3.26
CA LYS A 97 -29.47 1.82 4.28
C LYS A 97 -29.05 1.38 5.69
N ASP A 98 -29.11 0.09 5.97
CA ASP A 98 -28.67 -0.47 7.26
C ASP A 98 -27.15 -0.27 7.51
N PHE A 99 -26.33 -0.15 6.47
CA PHE A 99 -24.91 0.18 6.59
C PHE A 99 -24.63 1.66 6.90
N PHE A 100 -25.50 2.58 6.46
CA PHE A 100 -25.30 4.02 6.58
C PHE A 100 -26.13 4.68 7.71
N ASP A 101 -27.11 4.00 8.29
CA ASP A 101 -27.95 4.47 9.40
C ASP A 101 -27.33 4.11 10.79
N ASP A 102 -26.07 4.47 11.02
CA ASP A 102 -25.40 4.42 12.34
C ASP A 102 -25.77 5.65 13.20
#